data_AF-A0A437CT58-F1
#
_entry.id   AF-A0A437CT58-F1
#
_cell.length_a   1.000
_cell.length_b   1.000
_cell.length_c   1.000
_cell.angle_alpha   90.00
_cell.angle_beta   90.00
_cell.angle_gamma   90.00
#
_symmetry.space_group_name_H-M   'P 1'
#
loop_
_entity.id
_entity.type
_entity.pdbx_description
1 polymer ?
#
loop_
_entity_poly.entity_id
_entity_poly.type
_entity_poly.pdbx_seq_one_letter_code
_entity_poly.pdbx_strand_id
1 'polypeptide(L)'
;MSAGRLLRAEALSWMSDVRNVTGGDLVLQPLWDYLHQNHHDLLRSPLFPVVLSVTTYFVLVGVYTALDLLAPSWPCINRYRLHPDKPVTWPNIWTTLGVTVHNHLFFIFPAAVAQWLWRPPTPLPPEAPSLWSFFLGILGCMFVFDFQYYLWHLLHHRVPWLYRTFHAVHHQYSQPFSLVTQYLSGWELFSVGFWATVNPILLRCHCLTTWGFMLFNVYVSTEDHCGYDFPWAVHNLVPFGLWGGSQARRAPPAAGH
;
A
#
# COMPACT_ATOMS: atom_id res chain seq x y z
N MET A 1 37.58 21.64 -34.95
CA MET A 1 37.08 21.38 -33.58
C MET A 1 36.02 20.29 -33.67
N SER A 2 36.24 19.14 -33.01
CA SER A 2 35.45 17.91 -33.25
C SER A 2 34.05 17.99 -32.63
N ALA A 3 33.02 17.63 -33.40
CA ALA A 3 31.61 17.57 -32.99
C ALA A 3 31.37 16.76 -31.71
N GLY A 4 32.25 15.81 -31.37
CA GLY A 4 32.18 15.03 -30.14
C GLY A 4 32.41 15.85 -28.85
N ARG A 5 33.10 16.99 -28.91
CA ARG A 5 33.25 17.89 -27.74
C ARG A 5 31.99 18.72 -27.48
N LEU A 6 31.27 19.12 -28.53
CA LEU A 6 30.03 19.88 -28.42
C LEU A 6 28.91 19.02 -27.83
N LEU A 7 28.72 17.80 -28.34
CA LEU A 7 27.73 16.85 -27.81
C LEU A 7 27.99 16.49 -26.33
N ARG A 8 29.26 16.39 -25.93
CA ARG A 8 29.63 16.13 -24.53
C ARG A 8 29.39 17.33 -23.62
N ALA A 9 29.60 18.56 -24.13
CA ALA A 9 29.34 19.79 -23.39
C ALA A 9 27.83 20.03 -23.22
N GLU A 10 27.03 19.77 -24.26
CA GLU A 10 25.56 19.87 -24.20
C GLU A 10 24.96 18.80 -23.28
N ALA A 11 25.46 17.56 -23.31
CA ALA A 11 25.02 16.51 -22.38
C ALA A 11 25.34 16.86 -20.92
N LEU A 12 26.52 17.42 -20.65
CA LEU A 12 26.90 17.88 -19.31
C LEU A 12 26.07 19.08 -18.86
N SER A 13 25.74 20.01 -19.77
CA SER A 13 24.85 21.14 -19.53
C SER A 13 23.44 20.69 -19.16
N TRP A 14 22.89 19.73 -19.91
CA TRP A 14 21.56 19.18 -19.66
C TRP A 14 21.51 18.41 -18.34
N MET A 15 22.58 17.67 -18.00
CA MET A 15 22.71 17.00 -16.70
C MET A 15 22.88 18.00 -15.54
N SER A 16 23.57 19.12 -15.75
CA SER A 16 23.66 20.18 -14.75
C SER A 16 22.35 20.94 -14.59
N ASP A 17 21.59 21.17 -15.66
CA ASP A 17 20.26 21.79 -15.59
C ASP A 17 19.23 20.87 -14.94
N VAL A 18 19.27 19.56 -15.23
CA VAL A 18 18.47 18.57 -14.49
C VAL A 18 18.86 18.57 -13.01
N ARG A 19 20.16 18.60 -12.67
CA ARG A 19 20.61 18.73 -11.27
C ARG A 19 20.22 20.06 -10.62
N ASN A 20 20.12 21.15 -11.38
CA ASN A 20 19.67 22.46 -10.89
C ASN A 20 18.15 22.49 -10.68
N VAL A 21 17.39 21.81 -11.53
CA VAL A 21 15.93 21.65 -11.42
C VAL A 21 15.56 20.63 -10.33
N THR A 22 16.41 19.63 -10.07
CA THR A 22 16.28 18.66 -8.97
C THR A 22 17.12 19.01 -7.75
N GLY A 23 17.72 20.20 -7.70
CA GLY A 23 18.50 20.73 -6.57
C GLY A 23 17.62 21.13 -5.40
N GLY A 24 16.54 20.37 -5.17
CA GLY A 24 15.79 20.46 -3.94
C GLY A 24 16.69 19.98 -2.82
N ASP A 25 16.80 20.77 -1.77
CA ASP A 25 17.43 20.38 -0.52
C ASP A 25 17.11 18.92 -0.24
N LEU A 26 18.13 18.11 0.06
CA LEU A 26 17.94 16.72 0.47
C LEU A 26 17.35 16.71 1.88
N VAL A 27 16.11 17.19 2.03
CA VAL A 27 15.38 17.33 3.29
C VAL A 27 15.30 15.99 4.03
N LEU A 28 15.26 14.89 3.27
CA LEU A 28 15.24 13.52 3.79
C LEU A 28 16.63 13.00 4.18
N GLN A 29 17.72 13.69 3.84
CA GLN A 29 19.09 13.22 4.09
C GLN A 29 19.38 12.98 5.57
N PRO A 30 19.03 13.86 6.53
CA PRO A 30 19.34 13.61 7.94
C PRO A 30 18.70 12.32 8.47
N LEU A 31 17.45 12.05 8.06
CA LEU A 31 16.78 10.79 8.37
C LEU A 31 17.46 9.61 7.68
N TRP A 32 17.83 9.77 6.41
CA TRP A 32 18.49 8.74 5.63
C TRP A 32 19.86 8.36 6.19
N ASP A 33 20.66 9.35 6.58
CA ASP A 33 21.95 9.19 7.24
C ASP A 33 21.79 8.47 8.57
N TYR A 34 20.80 8.85 9.37
CA TYR A 34 20.50 8.17 10.63
C TYR A 34 20.18 6.69 10.41
N LEU A 35 19.30 6.39 9.44
CA LEU A 35 18.93 5.01 9.12
C LEU A 35 20.13 4.22 8.58
N HIS A 36 20.94 4.84 7.71
CA HIS A 36 22.18 4.25 7.19
C HIS A 36 23.15 3.90 8.31
N GLN A 37 23.38 4.81 9.25
CA GLN A 37 24.39 4.63 10.29
C GLN A 37 23.95 3.62 11.35
N ASN A 38 22.67 3.62 11.72
CA ASN A 38 22.18 2.85 12.87
C ASN A 38 21.51 1.53 12.48
N HIS A 39 21.04 1.40 11.24
CA HIS A 39 20.22 0.26 10.81
C HIS A 39 20.67 -0.35 9.47
N HIS A 40 21.92 -0.11 9.04
CA HIS A 40 22.47 -0.55 7.76
C HIS A 40 22.13 -2.00 7.38
N ASP A 41 22.46 -2.96 8.24
CA ASP A 41 22.33 -4.39 7.93
C ASP A 41 20.86 -4.81 7.87
N LEU A 42 20.01 -4.23 8.72
CA LEU A 42 18.57 -4.42 8.68
C LEU A 42 18.01 -3.92 7.35
N LEU A 43 18.34 -2.69 6.94
CA LEU A 43 17.84 -2.08 5.71
C LEU A 43 18.30 -2.81 4.44
N ARG A 44 19.49 -3.40 4.45
CA ARG A 44 20.01 -4.20 3.34
C ARG A 44 19.34 -5.57 3.24
N SER A 45 18.75 -6.08 4.31
CA SER A 45 18.13 -7.40 4.32
C SER A 45 17.00 -7.48 3.29
N PRO A 46 16.97 -8.51 2.43
CA PRO A 46 15.81 -8.77 1.59
C PRO A 46 14.51 -8.97 2.38
N LEU A 47 14.58 -9.35 3.66
CA LEU A 47 13.40 -9.53 4.50
C LEU A 47 12.81 -8.22 5.03
N PHE A 48 13.58 -7.13 5.04
CA PHE A 48 13.16 -5.88 5.66
C PHE A 48 11.84 -5.32 5.09
N PRO A 49 11.65 -5.21 3.75
CA PRO A 49 10.38 -4.73 3.21
C PRO A 49 9.18 -5.61 3.56
N VAL A 50 9.39 -6.93 3.69
CA VAL A 50 8.34 -7.88 4.08
C VAL A 50 7.94 -7.65 5.54
N VAL A 51 8.93 -7.61 6.44
CA VAL A 51 8.69 -7.35 7.87
C VAL A 51 8.01 -5.99 8.05
N LEU A 52 8.51 -4.96 7.38
CA LEU A 52 7.94 -3.62 7.40
C LEU A 52 6.45 -3.63 7.02
N SER A 53 6.11 -4.29 5.91
CA SER A 53 4.72 -4.34 5.42
C SER A 53 3.80 -5.16 6.33
N VAL A 54 4.26 -6.33 6.78
CA VAL A 54 3.51 -7.23 7.68
C VAL A 54 3.28 -6.57 9.04
N THR A 55 4.31 -5.95 9.63
CA THR A 55 4.18 -5.22 10.89
C THR A 55 3.20 -4.06 10.74
N THR A 56 3.31 -3.28 9.67
CA THR A 56 2.38 -2.17 9.40
C THR A 56 0.95 -2.65 9.29
N TYR A 57 0.71 -3.74 8.55
CA TYR A 57 -0.61 -4.35 8.43
C TYR A 57 -1.20 -4.72 9.79
N PHE A 58 -0.47 -5.48 10.62
CA PHE A 58 -0.97 -5.91 11.92
C PHE A 58 -1.18 -4.74 12.90
N VAL A 59 -0.33 -3.70 12.84
CA VAL A 59 -0.53 -2.48 13.64
C VAL A 59 -1.81 -1.77 13.24
N LEU A 60 -2.01 -1.50 11.94
CA LEU A 60 -3.20 -0.79 11.45
C LEU A 60 -4.48 -1.57 11.72
N VAL A 61 -4.48 -2.87 11.41
CA VAL A 61 -5.62 -3.75 11.67
C VAL A 61 -5.90 -3.85 13.16
N GLY A 62 -4.87 -3.92 14.01
CA GLY A 62 -5.03 -3.92 15.47
C GLY A 62 -5.69 -2.64 15.98
N VAL A 63 -5.28 -1.48 15.45
CA VAL A 63 -5.92 -0.18 15.74
C VAL A 63 -7.40 -0.19 15.34
N TYR A 64 -7.72 -0.55 14.10
CA TYR A 64 -9.12 -0.54 13.64
C TYR A 64 -9.98 -1.61 14.33
N THR A 65 -9.41 -2.77 14.67
CA THR A 65 -10.11 -3.80 15.46
C THR A 65 -10.40 -3.29 16.86
N ALA A 66 -9.48 -2.56 17.49
CA ALA A 66 -9.75 -1.91 18.77
C ALA A 66 -10.87 -0.86 18.65
N LEU A 67 -10.91 -0.09 17.55
CA LEU A 67 -12.01 0.82 17.27
C LEU A 67 -13.34 0.07 17.12
N ASP A 68 -13.37 -1.07 16.43
CA ASP A 68 -14.55 -1.92 16.26
C ASP A 68 -15.11 -2.42 17.60
N LEU A 69 -14.23 -2.78 18.54
CA LEU A 69 -14.62 -3.24 19.86
C LEU A 69 -15.08 -2.10 20.79
N LEU A 70 -14.52 -0.89 20.63
CA LEU A 70 -14.86 0.28 21.44
C LEU A 70 -16.09 1.04 20.92
N ALA A 71 -16.34 1.02 19.61
CA ALA A 71 -17.39 1.80 18.97
C ALA A 71 -18.79 1.59 19.58
N PRO A 72 -19.24 0.37 19.93
CA PRO A 72 -20.55 0.18 20.56
C PRO A 72 -20.70 0.92 21.90
N SER A 73 -19.62 1.16 22.62
CA SER A 73 -19.63 1.84 23.92
C SER A 73 -19.30 3.33 23.82
N TRP A 74 -18.62 3.78 22.75
CA TRP A 74 -18.09 5.14 22.62
C TRP A 74 -18.75 5.90 21.46
N PRO A 75 -19.74 6.78 21.72
CA PRO A 75 -20.47 7.51 20.67
C PRO A 75 -19.60 8.35 19.73
N CYS A 76 -18.46 8.86 20.22
CA CYS A 76 -17.52 9.63 19.43
C CYS A 76 -16.83 8.82 18.32
N ILE A 77 -16.71 7.50 18.49
CA ILE A 77 -16.21 6.57 17.46
C ILE A 77 -17.39 6.07 16.62
N ASN A 78 -18.49 5.68 17.27
CA ASN A 78 -19.64 5.07 16.59
C ASN A 78 -20.23 5.95 15.47
N ARG A 79 -20.19 7.28 15.64
CA ARG A 79 -20.65 8.25 14.63
C ARG A 79 -19.95 8.13 13.28
N TYR A 80 -18.77 7.52 13.22
CA TYR A 80 -17.99 7.35 11.99
C TYR A 80 -18.20 5.97 11.34
N ARG A 81 -18.93 5.05 11.97
CA ARG A 81 -19.18 3.73 11.39
C ARG A 81 -20.14 3.84 10.21
N LEU A 82 -19.77 3.21 9.10
CA LEU A 82 -20.60 3.17 7.90
C LEU A 82 -21.86 2.30 8.06
N HIS A 83 -21.76 1.25 8.87
CA HIS A 83 -22.84 0.30 9.11
C HIS A 83 -23.05 0.08 10.62
N PRO A 84 -23.69 1.02 11.33
CA PRO A 84 -23.90 0.92 12.77
C PRO A 84 -24.70 -0.32 13.18
N ASP A 85 -25.67 -0.73 12.37
CA ASP A 85 -26.61 -1.83 12.67
C ASP A 85 -25.98 -3.23 12.64
N LYS A 86 -24.74 -3.36 12.17
CA LYS A 86 -24.04 -4.64 12.03
C LYS A 86 -22.63 -4.55 12.64
N PRO A 87 -22.50 -4.73 13.97
CA PRO A 87 -21.20 -4.73 14.64
C PRO A 87 -20.31 -5.88 14.16
N VAL A 88 -19.02 -5.63 14.16
CA VAL A 88 -18.00 -6.68 14.01
C VAL A 88 -18.11 -7.62 15.21
N THR A 89 -18.22 -8.92 14.95
CA THR A 89 -18.41 -9.94 15.97
C THR A 89 -17.13 -10.73 16.21
N TRP A 90 -16.98 -11.33 17.39
CA TRP A 90 -15.85 -12.21 17.69
C TRP A 90 -15.69 -13.37 16.68
N PRO A 91 -16.75 -14.07 16.23
CA PRO A 91 -16.63 -15.04 15.16
C PRO A 91 -16.02 -14.47 13.88
N ASN A 92 -16.44 -13.28 13.44
CA ASN A 92 -15.86 -12.63 12.25
C ASN A 92 -14.37 -12.39 12.43
N ILE A 93 -13.97 -11.88 13.60
CA ILE A 93 -12.55 -11.64 13.94
C ILE A 93 -11.74 -12.94 13.88
N TRP A 94 -12.21 -14.00 14.54
CA TRP A 94 -11.49 -15.27 14.58
C TRP A 94 -11.39 -15.96 13.23
N THR A 95 -12.47 -15.93 12.43
CA THR A 95 -12.46 -16.49 11.07
C THR A 95 -11.50 -15.73 10.16
N THR A 96 -11.54 -14.40 10.16
CA THR A 96 -10.65 -13.57 9.33
C THR A 96 -9.19 -13.65 9.77
N LEU A 97 -8.94 -13.68 11.08
CA LEU A 97 -7.60 -13.89 11.63
C LEU A 97 -7.06 -15.28 11.27
N GLY A 98 -7.89 -16.33 11.30
CA GLY A 98 -7.51 -17.67 10.89
C GLY A 98 -7.05 -17.73 9.44
N VAL A 99 -7.78 -17.11 8.52
CA VAL A 99 -7.39 -16.99 7.11
C VAL A 99 -6.14 -16.13 6.95
N THR A 100 -6.02 -15.03 7.69
CA THR A 100 -4.83 -14.18 7.70
C THR A 100 -3.58 -14.97 8.12
N VAL A 101 -3.68 -15.76 9.19
CA VAL A 101 -2.58 -16.62 9.67
C VAL A 101 -2.25 -17.70 8.63
N HIS A 102 -3.25 -18.35 8.05
CA HIS A 102 -3.04 -19.30 6.95
C HIS A 102 -2.29 -18.66 5.78
N ASN A 103 -2.73 -17.47 5.35
CA ASN A 103 -2.11 -16.71 4.28
C ASN A 103 -0.64 -16.36 4.59
N HIS A 104 -0.36 -15.97 5.83
CA HIS A 104 1.01 -15.70 6.27
C HIS A 104 1.88 -16.95 6.28
N LEU A 105 1.39 -18.07 6.83
CA LEU A 105 2.16 -19.29 6.97
C LEU A 105 2.46 -19.98 5.64
N PHE A 106 1.50 -20.00 4.71
CA PHE A 106 1.59 -20.79 3.48
C PHE A 106 1.95 -19.99 2.24
N PHE A 107 1.80 -18.66 2.26
CA PHE A 107 2.13 -17.82 1.10
C PHE A 107 3.19 -16.77 1.42
N ILE A 108 2.97 -15.91 2.43
CA ILE A 108 3.91 -14.80 2.72
C ILE A 108 5.23 -15.33 3.26
N PHE A 109 5.21 -16.27 4.21
CA PHE A 109 6.43 -16.82 4.81
C PHE A 109 7.29 -17.59 3.80
N PRO A 110 6.75 -18.51 2.97
CA PRO A 110 7.54 -19.15 1.92
C PRO A 110 8.09 -18.15 0.89
N ALA A 111 7.30 -17.14 0.50
CA ALA A 111 7.77 -16.08 -0.39
C ALA A 111 8.89 -15.25 0.24
N ALA A 112 8.81 -14.95 1.54
CA ALA A 112 9.85 -14.24 2.29
C ALA A 112 11.14 -15.06 2.37
N VAL A 113 11.04 -16.37 2.65
CA VAL A 113 12.19 -17.28 2.65
C VAL A 113 12.83 -17.36 1.25
N ALA A 114 12.02 -17.50 0.20
CA ALA A 114 12.51 -17.49 -1.18
C ALA A 114 13.23 -16.18 -1.52
N GLN A 115 12.65 -15.04 -1.12
CA GLN A 115 13.26 -13.72 -1.29
C GLN A 115 14.58 -13.59 -0.51
N TRP A 116 14.66 -14.13 0.69
CA TRP A 116 15.89 -14.15 1.49
C TRP A 116 17.00 -15.00 0.84
N LEU A 117 16.64 -16.14 0.25
CA LEU A 117 17.60 -17.04 -0.38
C LEU A 117 18.10 -16.55 -1.76
N TRP A 118 17.24 -15.89 -2.55
CA TRP A 118 17.56 -15.57 -3.94
C TRP A 118 17.83 -14.10 -4.23
N ARG A 119 17.30 -13.17 -3.41
CA ARG A 119 17.44 -11.74 -3.70
C ARG A 119 18.75 -11.22 -3.13
N PRO A 120 19.58 -10.50 -3.90
CA PRO A 120 20.74 -9.84 -3.34
C PRO A 120 20.32 -8.78 -2.30
N PRO A 121 21.22 -8.41 -1.38
CA PRO A 121 20.98 -7.34 -0.43
C PRO A 121 20.55 -6.05 -1.14
N THR A 122 19.59 -5.34 -0.56
CA THR A 122 19.07 -4.09 -1.11
C THR A 122 20.21 -3.06 -1.20
N PRO A 123 20.48 -2.47 -2.38
CA PRO A 123 21.45 -1.40 -2.49
C PRO A 123 20.95 -0.18 -1.73
N LEU A 124 21.84 0.45 -0.97
CA LEU A 124 21.56 1.64 -0.19
C LEU A 124 22.39 2.81 -0.75
N PRO A 125 21.83 3.65 -1.63
CA PRO A 125 22.52 4.82 -2.15
C PRO A 125 22.91 5.78 -1.02
N PRO A 126 24.05 6.49 -1.13
CA PRO A 126 24.47 7.44 -0.09
C PRO A 126 23.52 8.65 0.02
N GLU A 127 22.94 9.06 -1.11
CA GLU A 127 22.03 10.20 -1.17
C GLU A 127 20.58 9.73 -1.03
N ALA A 128 19.82 10.42 -0.19
CA ALA A 128 18.38 10.27 -0.06
C ALA A 128 17.69 10.69 -1.37
N PRO A 129 16.46 10.22 -1.66
CA PRO A 129 15.69 10.81 -2.73
C PRO A 129 15.35 12.26 -2.36
N SER A 130 15.30 13.14 -3.36
CA SER A 130 14.70 14.46 -3.16
C SER A 130 13.26 14.30 -2.67
N LEU A 131 12.76 15.29 -1.92
CA LEU A 131 11.39 15.25 -1.39
C LEU A 131 10.36 15.06 -2.51
N TRP A 132 10.58 15.71 -3.65
CA TRP A 132 9.73 15.61 -4.83
C TRP A 132 9.79 14.22 -5.47
N SER A 133 11.00 13.66 -5.64
CA SER A 133 11.19 12.30 -6.16
C SER A 133 10.57 11.24 -5.24
N PHE A 134 10.60 11.46 -3.92
CA PHE A 134 9.95 10.60 -2.94
C PHE A 134 8.43 10.60 -3.15
N PHE A 135 7.78 11.77 -3.14
CA PHE A 135 6.33 11.86 -3.31
C PHE A 135 5.85 11.42 -4.70
N LEU A 136 6.48 11.91 -5.77
CA LEU A 136 6.11 11.50 -7.12
C LEU A 136 6.34 10.01 -7.36
N GLY A 137 7.39 9.43 -6.76
CA GLY A 137 7.62 8.00 -6.83
C GLY A 137 6.49 7.20 -6.17
N ILE A 138 6.05 7.60 -4.98
CA ILE A 138 4.90 6.96 -4.30
C ILE A 138 3.63 7.11 -5.13
N LEU A 139 3.33 8.32 -5.61
CA LEU A 139 2.15 8.59 -6.44
C LEU A 139 2.18 7.79 -7.75
N GLY A 140 3.34 7.71 -8.41
CA GLY A 140 3.51 6.91 -9.61
C GLY A 140 3.32 5.41 -9.36
N CYS A 141 3.87 4.90 -8.26
CA CYS A 141 3.66 3.50 -7.86
C CYS A 141 2.19 3.22 -7.53
N MET A 142 1.51 4.11 -6.81
CA MET A 142 0.07 3.99 -6.51
C MET A 142 -0.75 3.98 -7.79
N PHE A 143 -0.52 4.93 -8.70
CA PHE A 143 -1.24 5.00 -9.98
C PHE A 143 -1.10 3.71 -10.80
N VAL A 144 0.13 3.18 -10.92
CA VAL A 144 0.37 1.92 -11.65
C VAL A 144 -0.28 0.74 -10.94
N PHE A 145 -0.18 0.68 -9.60
CA PHE A 145 -0.77 -0.38 -8.79
C PHE A 145 -2.30 -0.38 -8.91
N ASP A 146 -2.94 0.76 -8.75
CA ASP A 146 -4.39 0.90 -8.81
C ASP A 146 -4.91 0.58 -10.22
N PHE A 147 -4.20 0.99 -11.26
CA PHE A 147 -4.55 0.65 -12.64
C PHE A 147 -4.44 -0.87 -12.90
N GLN A 148 -3.37 -1.52 -12.42
CA GLN A 148 -3.21 -2.98 -12.52
C GLN A 148 -4.30 -3.72 -11.74
N TYR A 149 -4.58 -3.29 -10.50
CA TYR A 149 -5.62 -3.89 -9.67
C TYR A 149 -7.01 -3.69 -10.30
N TYR A 150 -7.30 -2.51 -10.84
CA TYR A 150 -8.56 -2.23 -11.56
C TYR A 150 -8.77 -3.19 -12.73
N LEU A 151 -7.77 -3.36 -13.59
CA LEU A 151 -7.87 -4.28 -14.73
C LEU A 151 -8.04 -5.73 -14.28
N TRP A 152 -7.27 -6.15 -13.27
CA TRP A 152 -7.37 -7.49 -12.70
C TRP A 152 -8.76 -7.72 -12.11
N HIS A 153 -9.25 -6.79 -11.31
CA HIS A 153 -10.57 -6.83 -10.67
C HIS A 153 -11.68 -6.89 -11.71
N LEU A 154 -11.66 -5.99 -12.70
CA LEU A 154 -12.62 -5.97 -13.81
C LEU A 154 -12.64 -7.31 -14.55
N LEU A 155 -11.47 -7.84 -14.90
CA LEU A 155 -11.37 -9.13 -15.60
C LEU A 155 -11.94 -10.28 -14.76
N HIS A 156 -11.64 -10.30 -13.46
CA HIS A 156 -12.12 -11.34 -12.55
C HIS A 156 -13.63 -11.30 -12.38
N HIS A 157 -14.25 -10.12 -12.36
CA HIS A 157 -15.72 -10.00 -12.36
C HIS A 157 -16.36 -10.34 -13.71
N ARG A 158 -15.67 -10.09 -14.84
CA ARG A 158 -16.21 -10.37 -16.18
C ARG A 158 -16.17 -11.85 -16.56
N VAL A 159 -15.22 -12.62 -16.05
CA VAL A 159 -15.05 -14.04 -16.36
C VAL A 159 -15.47 -14.89 -15.15
N PRO A 160 -16.62 -15.61 -15.20
CA PRO A 160 -17.15 -16.32 -14.03
C PRO A 160 -16.20 -17.34 -13.40
N TRP A 161 -15.36 -17.99 -14.21
CA TRP A 161 -14.35 -18.91 -13.71
C TRP A 161 -13.28 -18.20 -12.88
N LEU A 162 -12.78 -17.04 -13.34
CA LEU A 162 -11.82 -16.23 -12.60
C LEU A 162 -12.41 -15.73 -11.29
N TYR A 163 -13.65 -15.22 -11.31
CA TYR A 163 -14.36 -14.79 -10.11
C TYR A 163 -14.40 -15.90 -9.06
N ARG A 164 -14.99 -17.05 -9.42
CA ARG A 164 -15.22 -18.17 -8.47
C ARG A 164 -13.93 -18.75 -7.94
N THR A 165 -12.87 -18.77 -8.74
CA THR A 165 -11.61 -19.43 -8.39
C THR A 165 -10.72 -18.53 -7.54
N PHE A 166 -10.66 -17.22 -7.84
CA PHE A 166 -9.63 -16.34 -7.26
C PHE A 166 -10.18 -15.16 -6.47
N HIS A 167 -11.39 -14.67 -6.77
CA HIS A 167 -11.86 -13.39 -6.21
C HIS A 167 -13.11 -13.51 -5.33
N ALA A 168 -13.84 -14.63 -5.42
CA ALA A 168 -15.08 -14.82 -4.66
C ALA A 168 -14.86 -14.80 -3.14
N VAL A 169 -13.70 -15.26 -2.66
CA VAL A 169 -13.33 -15.21 -1.23
C VAL A 169 -13.27 -13.76 -0.73
N HIS A 170 -12.67 -12.87 -1.52
CA HIS A 170 -12.56 -11.44 -1.17
C HIS A 170 -13.94 -10.77 -1.05
N HIS A 171 -14.91 -11.15 -1.88
CA HIS A 171 -16.28 -10.63 -1.83
C HIS A 171 -17.21 -11.33 -0.82
N GLN A 172 -16.70 -12.25 0.00
CA GLN A 172 -17.53 -12.97 0.98
C GLN A 172 -18.12 -12.03 2.04
N TYR A 173 -17.41 -10.95 2.39
CA TYR A 173 -17.88 -9.93 3.31
C TYR A 173 -18.39 -8.71 2.52
N SER A 174 -19.72 -8.58 2.44
CA SER A 174 -20.37 -7.43 1.80
C SER A 174 -20.20 -6.10 2.54
N GLN A 175 -19.81 -6.15 3.81
CA GLN A 175 -19.52 -5.00 4.66
C GLN A 175 -18.17 -5.24 5.32
N PRO A 176 -17.08 -4.71 4.74
CA PRO A 176 -15.74 -4.99 5.23
C PRO A 176 -15.49 -4.28 6.57
N PHE A 177 -14.61 -4.89 7.35
CA PHE A 177 -13.91 -4.32 8.49
C PHE A 177 -12.42 -4.64 8.29
N SER A 178 -11.52 -3.96 9.00
CA SER A 178 -10.09 -3.89 8.63
C SER A 178 -9.40 -5.25 8.44
N LEU A 179 -9.78 -6.29 9.21
CA LEU A 179 -9.24 -7.65 9.07
C LEU A 179 -9.58 -8.34 7.73
N VAL A 180 -10.66 -7.93 7.05
CA VAL A 180 -11.08 -8.49 5.76
C VAL A 180 -10.10 -8.14 4.64
N THR A 181 -9.24 -7.13 4.83
CA THR A 181 -8.20 -6.74 3.87
C THR A 181 -7.31 -7.92 3.43
N GLN A 182 -7.05 -8.89 4.31
CA GLN A 182 -6.32 -10.13 3.95
C GLN A 182 -7.19 -11.39 3.91
N TYR A 183 -8.51 -11.23 3.92
CA TYR A 183 -9.44 -12.32 3.60
C TYR A 183 -9.49 -12.52 2.09
N LEU A 184 -8.36 -12.93 1.52
CA LEU A 184 -8.09 -13.06 0.09
C LEU A 184 -7.76 -14.50 -0.25
N SER A 185 -7.97 -14.87 -1.51
CA SER A 185 -7.35 -16.09 -2.04
C SER A 185 -5.83 -15.93 -2.09
N GLY A 186 -5.09 -17.05 -2.05
CA GLY A 186 -3.65 -17.02 -2.21
C GLY A 186 -3.18 -16.41 -3.53
N TRP A 187 -3.98 -16.52 -4.60
CA TRP A 187 -3.65 -15.93 -5.92
C TRP A 187 -3.84 -14.42 -5.96
N GLU A 188 -4.90 -13.91 -5.34
CA GLU A 188 -5.10 -12.47 -5.19
C GLU A 188 -3.99 -11.88 -4.32
N LEU A 189 -3.66 -12.53 -3.20
CA LEU A 189 -2.54 -12.15 -2.34
C LEU A 189 -1.19 -12.13 -3.08
N PHE A 190 -0.92 -13.15 -3.90
CA PHE A 190 0.28 -13.20 -4.74
C PHE A 190 0.31 -12.03 -5.73
N SER A 191 -0.80 -11.74 -6.40
CA SER A 191 -0.89 -10.68 -7.42
C SER A 191 -0.61 -9.31 -6.81
N VAL A 192 -1.23 -8.99 -5.67
CA VAL A 192 -1.01 -7.70 -4.98
C VAL A 192 0.42 -7.59 -4.44
N GLY A 193 0.97 -8.66 -3.85
CA GLY A 193 2.35 -8.69 -3.37
C GLY A 193 3.39 -8.54 -4.48
N PHE A 194 3.11 -9.17 -5.63
CA PHE A 194 3.94 -9.07 -6.83
C PHE A 194 4.02 -7.62 -7.34
N TRP A 195 2.88 -6.96 -7.56
CA TRP A 195 2.87 -5.57 -8.03
C TRP A 195 3.47 -4.60 -7.02
N ALA A 196 3.16 -4.77 -5.72
CA ALA A 196 3.74 -3.94 -4.67
C ALA A 196 5.29 -4.01 -4.65
N THR A 197 5.84 -5.17 -5.03
CA THR A 197 7.30 -5.37 -5.10
C THR A 197 7.90 -4.90 -6.42
N VAL A 198 7.21 -5.14 -7.54
CA VAL A 198 7.76 -4.94 -8.89
C VAL A 198 7.59 -3.49 -9.38
N ASN A 199 6.48 -2.82 -9.06
CA ASN A 199 6.21 -1.47 -9.57
C ASN A 199 7.31 -0.45 -9.20
N PRO A 200 7.82 -0.41 -7.95
CA PRO A 200 8.91 0.50 -7.61
C PRO A 200 10.22 0.18 -8.34
N ILE A 201 10.46 -1.09 -8.68
CA ILE A 201 11.62 -1.51 -9.48
C ILE A 201 11.48 -1.02 -10.92
N LEU A 202 10.30 -1.20 -11.52
CA LEU A 202 10.01 -0.74 -12.88
C LEU A 202 10.15 0.78 -13.01
N LEU A 203 9.67 1.52 -12.00
CA LEU A 203 9.77 2.97 -11.94
C LEU A 203 11.15 3.46 -11.44
N ARG A 204 12.08 2.54 -11.15
CA ARG A 204 13.44 2.84 -10.66
C ARG A 204 13.45 3.75 -9.43
N CYS A 205 12.49 3.52 -8.54
CA CYS A 205 12.37 4.28 -7.30
C CYS A 205 13.56 4.03 -6.37
N HIS A 206 13.91 5.06 -5.59
CA HIS A 206 14.81 4.90 -4.46
C HIS A 206 14.24 3.89 -3.44
N CYS A 207 15.09 3.18 -2.69
CA CYS A 207 14.64 2.17 -1.72
C CYS A 207 13.76 2.79 -0.62
N LEU A 208 14.11 3.97 -0.11
CA LEU A 208 13.25 4.74 0.80
C LEU A 208 11.85 5.03 0.20
N THR A 209 11.78 5.45 -1.07
CA THR A 209 10.51 5.66 -1.79
C THR A 209 9.72 4.36 -1.94
N THR A 210 10.40 3.26 -2.22
CA THR A 210 9.80 1.92 -2.31
C THR A 210 9.12 1.52 -1.00
N TRP A 211 9.81 1.71 0.12
CA TRP A 211 9.27 1.40 1.44
C TRP A 211 8.12 2.35 1.82
N GLY A 212 8.25 3.64 1.53
CA GLY A 212 7.17 4.61 1.71
C GLY A 212 5.91 4.23 0.92
N PHE A 213 6.07 3.79 -0.33
CA PHE A 213 4.97 3.27 -1.14
C PHE A 213 4.34 2.02 -0.54
N MET A 214 5.14 1.04 -0.09
CA MET A 214 4.62 -0.18 0.54
C MET A 214 3.80 0.13 1.80
N LEU A 215 4.31 1.03 2.66
CA LEU A 215 3.59 1.50 3.85
C LEU A 215 2.27 2.19 3.48
N PHE A 216 2.33 3.10 2.51
CA PHE A 216 1.15 3.84 2.07
C PHE A 216 0.11 2.94 1.41
N ASN A 217 0.53 1.97 0.60
CA ASN A 217 -0.36 0.99 -0.03
C ASN A 217 -1.07 0.12 1.04
N VAL A 218 -0.33 -0.40 2.02
CA VAL A 218 -0.94 -1.13 3.15
C VAL A 218 -1.92 -0.25 3.93
N TYR A 219 -1.58 1.02 4.15
CA TYR A 219 -2.46 1.98 4.80
C TYR A 219 -3.77 2.18 4.03
N VAL A 220 -3.69 2.55 2.75
CA VAL A 220 -4.86 2.76 1.86
C VAL A 220 -5.72 1.50 1.83
N SER A 221 -5.10 0.34 1.59
CA SER A 221 -5.82 -0.93 1.52
C SER A 221 -6.55 -1.25 2.82
N THR A 222 -5.95 -0.98 3.98
CA THR A 222 -6.60 -1.18 5.28
C THR A 222 -7.72 -0.16 5.53
N GLU A 223 -7.51 1.10 5.15
CA GLU A 223 -8.48 2.18 5.31
C GLU A 223 -9.74 1.92 4.47
N ASP A 224 -9.58 1.51 3.21
CA ASP A 224 -10.69 1.15 2.31
C ASP A 224 -11.57 0.01 2.85
N HIS A 225 -11.03 -0.81 3.75
CA HIS A 225 -11.75 -1.91 4.37
C HIS A 225 -12.13 -1.64 5.83
N CYS A 226 -11.76 -0.50 6.41
CA CYS A 226 -11.85 -0.33 7.86
C CYS A 226 -13.30 -0.22 8.38
N GLY A 227 -14.26 0.13 7.52
CA GLY A 227 -15.68 0.27 7.90
C GLY A 227 -16.02 1.62 8.55
N TYR A 228 -15.10 2.59 8.50
CA TYR A 228 -15.25 3.94 9.04
C TYR A 228 -15.09 5.02 7.96
N ASP A 229 -15.85 6.11 8.10
CA ASP A 229 -15.70 7.36 7.32
C ASP A 229 -15.16 8.46 8.24
N PHE A 230 -13.85 8.41 8.50
CA PHE A 230 -13.18 9.42 9.32
C PHE A 230 -12.90 10.70 8.51
N PRO A 231 -12.86 11.89 9.14
CA PRO A 231 -12.58 13.15 8.45
C PRO A 231 -11.21 13.19 7.73
N TRP A 232 -10.27 12.36 8.16
CA TRP A 232 -8.91 12.23 7.59
C TRP A 232 -8.76 11.02 6.66
N ALA A 233 -9.83 10.30 6.34
CA ALA A 233 -9.80 9.25 5.34
C ALA A 233 -9.37 9.82 3.98
N VAL A 234 -8.66 9.04 3.17
CA VAL A 234 -7.99 9.55 1.97
C VAL A 234 -8.99 10.12 0.97
N HIS A 235 -10.16 9.49 0.82
CA HIS A 235 -11.25 9.98 -0.02
C HIS A 235 -11.83 11.33 0.41
N ASN A 236 -11.71 11.69 1.69
CA ASN A 236 -12.14 12.99 2.22
C ASN A 236 -11.07 14.08 2.04
N LEU A 237 -9.79 13.69 1.91
CA LEU A 237 -8.67 14.62 1.74
C LEU A 237 -8.39 14.94 0.26
N VAL A 238 -8.62 13.99 -0.64
CA VAL A 238 -8.42 14.20 -2.09
C VAL A 238 -9.65 14.90 -2.68
N PRO A 239 -9.50 16.11 -3.26
CA PRO A 239 -10.64 16.86 -3.79
C PRO A 239 -11.23 16.21 -5.04
N PHE A 240 -12.43 16.66 -5.40
CA PHE A 240 -13.16 16.27 -6.62
C PHE A 240 -13.57 14.78 -6.71
N GLY A 241 -13.51 14.03 -5.61
CA GLY A 241 -13.88 12.61 -5.59
C GLY A 241 -12.99 11.75 -6.48
N LEU A 242 -11.74 12.17 -6.69
CA LEU A 242 -10.76 11.45 -7.49
C LEU A 242 -10.22 10.19 -6.79
N TRP A 243 -10.58 9.98 -5.52
CA TRP A 243 -10.16 8.86 -4.71
C TRP A 243 -11.39 8.13 -4.14
N GLY A 244 -11.44 6.81 -4.31
CA GLY A 244 -12.48 5.97 -3.73
C GLY A 244 -12.17 5.67 -2.26
N GLY A 245 -13.18 5.63 -1.41
CA GLY A 245 -13.01 5.35 0.01
C GLY A 245 -13.62 4.02 0.44
N SER A 246 -13.61 3.78 1.75
CA SER A 246 -14.34 2.67 2.36
C SER A 246 -15.81 2.71 1.92
N GLN A 247 -16.28 1.63 1.30
CA GLN A 247 -17.53 1.65 0.54
C GLN A 247 -18.76 1.79 1.45
N ALA A 248 -19.15 3.02 1.74
CA ALA A 248 -20.54 3.38 1.90
C ALA A 248 -21.04 3.89 0.56
N ARG A 249 -21.77 3.04 -0.17
CA ARG A 249 -22.83 3.58 -1.02
C ARG A 249 -23.75 4.38 -0.10
N ARG A 250 -23.56 5.71 -0.04
CA ARG A 250 -24.63 6.63 0.33
C ARG A 250 -25.72 6.36 -0.71
N ALA A 251 -26.67 5.49 -0.39
CA ALA A 251 -27.93 5.51 -1.09
C ALA A 251 -28.43 6.96 -1.02
N PRO A 252 -28.78 7.61 -2.13
CA PRO A 252 -29.44 8.91 -2.04
C PRO A 252 -30.65 8.75 -1.12
N PRO A 253 -30.97 9.75 -0.28
CA PRO A 253 -32.19 9.69 0.53
C PRO A 253 -33.34 9.35 -0.41
N ALA A 254 -34.09 8.30 -0.08
CA ALA A 254 -35.28 7.94 -0.82
C ALA A 254 -36.11 9.22 -0.96
N ALA A 255 -36.26 9.70 -2.19
CA ALA A 255 -37.18 10.79 -2.47
C ALA A 255 -38.56 10.29 -2.02
N GLY A 256 -39.09 10.94 -0.98
CA GLY A 256 -40.41 10.62 -0.46
C GLY A 256 -41.43 10.72 -1.58
N HIS A 257 -42.17 9.64 -1.79
CA HIS A 257 -43.48 9.63 -2.42
C HIS A 257 -44.51 9.30 -1.35
#